data_AF-A0A349N6A8-F1
#
_entry.id   AF-A0A349N6A8-F1
#
_cell.length_a   1.000
_cell.length_b   1.000
_cell.length_c   1.000
_cell.angle_alpha   90.00
_cell.angle_beta   90.00
_cell.angle_gamma   90.00
#
_symmetry.space_group_name_H-M   'P 1'
#
loop_
_entity.id
_entity.type
_entity.pdbx_description
1 polymer ?
#
loop_
_entity_poly.entity_id
_entity_poly.type
_entity_poly.pdbx_seq_one_letter_code
_entity_poly.pdbx_strand_id
1 'polypeptide(L)' 'GDYQVKLRNLTRFLEDGDKAKVSLRFRGREMAHQHLGMELVNRIRKDLEEFGTVEQEPKMEGRQIVMVLAPVKKRPQ' A
#
# COMPACT_ATOMS: atom_id res chain seq x y z
N GLY A 1 -0.42 13.78 -11.21
CA GLY A 1 -1.18 12.52 -11.29
C GLY A 1 -1.46 12.00 -9.90
N ASP A 2 -2.69 11.56 -9.62
CA ASP A 2 -3.16 11.11 -8.29
C ASP A 2 -2.25 10.04 -7.64
N TYR A 3 -1.70 9.12 -8.44
CA TYR A 3 -0.79 8.07 -7.98
C TYR A 3 0.47 8.63 -7.29
N GLN A 4 1.18 9.56 -7.92
CA GLN A 4 2.42 10.12 -7.38
C GLN A 4 2.19 10.91 -6.08
N VAL A 5 1.05 11.57 -5.96
CA VAL A 5 0.68 12.30 -4.73
C VAL A 5 0.44 11.32 -3.59
N LYS A 6 -0.29 10.22 -3.85
CA LYS A 6 -0.52 9.16 -2.87
C LYS A 6 0.78 8.49 -2.44
N LEU A 7 1.66 8.18 -3.41
CA LEU A 7 2.97 7.56 -3.12
C LEU A 7 3.82 8.46 -2.22
N ARG A 8 3.93 9.75 -2.56
CA ARG A 8 4.66 10.72 -1.74
C ARG A 8 4.10 10.85 -0.32
N ASN A 9 2.78 10.81 -0.15
CA ASN A 9 2.16 10.82 1.17
C ASN A 9 2.47 9.54 1.95
N LEU A 10 2.40 8.36 1.30
CA LEU A 10 2.73 7.08 1.92
C LEU A 10 4.19 7.04 2.38
N THR A 11 5.12 7.48 1.53
CA THR A 11 6.53 7.65 1.88
C THR A 11 6.68 8.53 3.12
N ARG A 12 6.02 9.69 3.13
CA ARG A 12 6.08 10.61 4.28
C ARG A 12 5.57 9.98 5.57
N PHE A 13 4.46 9.22 5.55
CA PHE A 13 3.97 8.52 6.73
C PHE A 13 4.99 7.50 7.25
N LEU A 14 5.60 6.72 6.35
CA LEU A 14 6.63 5.74 6.72
C LEU A 14 7.90 6.43 7.25
N GLU A 15 8.29 7.57 6.69
CA GLU A 15 9.42 8.37 7.19
C GLU A 15 9.14 8.99 8.56
N ASP A 16 7.90 9.43 8.82
CA ASP A 16 7.46 9.87 10.15
C ASP A 16 7.36 8.68 11.13
N GLY A 17 7.48 7.43 10.70
CA GLY A 17 7.38 6.27 11.60
C GLY A 17 5.94 5.83 11.87
N ASP A 18 4.99 6.27 11.05
CA ASP A 18 3.62 5.79 11.05
C ASP A 18 3.46 4.56 10.15
N LYS A 19 2.51 3.69 10.50
CA LYS A 19 2.11 2.57 9.64
C LYS A 19 1.22 3.08 8.51
N ALA A 20 1.48 2.60 7.30
CA ALA A 20 0.70 2.94 6.12
C ALA A 20 -0.18 1.76 5.70
N LYS A 21 -1.51 1.98 5.67
CA LYS A 21 -2.48 1.00 5.14
C LYS A 21 -2.89 1.40 3.73
N VAL A 22 -2.58 0.54 2.77
CA VAL A 22 -3.01 0.68 1.38
C VAL A 22 -4.25 -0.18 1.17
N SER A 23 -5.33 0.42 0.67
CA SER A 23 -6.55 -0.31 0.33
C SER A 23 -7.04 0.07 -1.06
N LEU A 24 -7.34 -0.94 -1.87
CA LEU A 24 -7.87 -0.78 -3.22
C LEU A 24 -9.23 -1.45 -3.28
N ARG A 25 -10.29 -0.64 -3.39
CA ARG A 25 -11.67 -1.12 -3.41
C ARG A 25 -12.17 -1.26 -4.84
N PHE A 26 -12.67 -2.44 -5.20
CA PHE A 26 -13.32 -2.69 -6.48
C PHE A 26 -14.81 -2.34 -6.42
N ARG A 27 -15.35 -1.72 -7.48
CA ARG A 27 -16.79 -1.46 -7.60
C ARG A 27 -17.37 -2.20 -8.80
N GLY A 28 -18.49 -2.90 -8.60
CA GLY A 28 -19.26 -3.54 -9.67
C GLY A 28 -18.44 -4.55 -10.50
N ARG A 29 -18.31 -4.28 -11.79
CA ARG A 29 -17.63 -5.15 -12.78
C ARG A 29 -16.09 -5.14 -12.67
N GLU A 30 -15.52 -4.23 -11.88
CA GLU A 30 -14.07 -4.13 -11.67
C GLU A 30 -13.48 -5.34 -10.92
N MET A 31 -14.34 -6.18 -10.32
CA MET A 31 -13.95 -7.48 -9.75
C MET A 31 -13.29 -8.41 -10.79
N ALA A 32 -13.53 -8.21 -12.09
CA ALA A 32 -12.84 -8.96 -13.15
C ALA A 32 -11.37 -8.54 -13.32
N HIS A 33 -11.00 -7.36 -12.81
CA HIS A 33 -9.66 -6.76 -12.91
C HIS A 33 -8.88 -6.84 -11.58
N GLN A 34 -9.19 -7.82 -10.73
CA GLN A 34 -8.47 -8.05 -9.47
C GLN A 34 -6.96 -8.18 -9.68
N HIS A 35 -6.54 -8.83 -10.76
CA HIS A 35 -5.12 -8.98 -11.10
C HIS A 35 -4.42 -7.63 -11.32
N LEU A 36 -5.09 -6.68 -12.00
CA LEU A 36 -4.54 -5.33 -12.20
C LEU A 36 -4.42 -4.57 -10.88
N GLY A 37 -5.39 -4.73 -9.98
CA GLY A 37 -5.32 -4.15 -8.63
C GLY A 37 -4.17 -4.75 -7.80
N MET A 38 -3.97 -6.06 -7.89
CA MET A 38 -2.88 -6.76 -7.20
C MET A 38 -1.51 -6.29 -7.71
N GLU A 39 -1.34 -6.19 -9.03
CA GLU A 39 -0.12 -5.68 -9.66
C GLU A 39 0.17 -4.24 -9.23
N LEU A 40 -0.86 -3.38 -9.13
CA LEU A 40 -0.70 -2.01 -8.66
C LEU A 40 -0.22 -1.97 -7.19
N VAL A 41 -0.80 -2.78 -6.31
CA VAL A 41 -0.39 -2.82 -4.90
C VAL A 41 1.02 -3.41 -4.76
N ASN A 42 1.37 -4.42 -5.56
CA ASN A 42 2.73 -4.95 -5.63
C ASN A 42 3.74 -3.91 -6.13
N ARG A 43 3.36 -3.05 -7.08
CA ARG A 43 4.20 -1.93 -7.52
C ARG A 43 4.43 -0.94 -6.38
N ILE A 44 3.36 -0.53 -5.67
CA ILE A 44 3.46 0.37 -4.51
C ILE A 44 4.37 -0.24 -3.43
N ARG A 45 4.24 -1.55 -3.15
CA ARG A 45 5.13 -2.27 -2.24
C ARG A 45 6.59 -2.08 -2.65
N LYS A 46 6.91 -2.32 -3.93
CA LYS A 46 8.28 -2.24 -4.44
C LYS A 46 8.83 -0.82 -4.38
N ASP A 47 8.02 0.17 -4.73
CA ASP A 47 8.39 1.58 -4.65
C ASP A 47 8.60 2.06 -3.19
N LEU A 48 7.97 1.40 -2.21
CA LEU A 48 8.05 1.75 -0.78
C LEU A 48 8.97 0.83 0.04
N GLU A 49 9.61 -0.16 -0.58
CA GLU A 49 10.49 -1.14 0.07
C GLU A 49 11.69 -0.47 0.78
N GLU A 50 12.15 0.67 0.25
CA GLU A 50 13.25 1.44 0.85
C GLU A 50 12.82 2.22 2.13
N PHE A 51 11.53 2.50 2.29
CA PHE A 51 10.99 3.31 3.39
C PHE A 51 10.27 2.47 4.45
N GLY A 52 9.66 1.35 4.03
CA GLY A 52 8.83 0.51 4.87
C GLY A 52 8.99 -0.99 4.58
N THR A 53 8.77 -1.80 5.60
CA THR A 53 8.68 -3.26 5.48
C THR A 53 7.21 -3.69 5.38
N VAL A 54 6.93 -4.75 4.63
CA VAL A 54 5.57 -5.30 4.54
C VAL A 54 5.25 -6.01 5.85
N GLU A 55 4.31 -5.44 6.62
CA GLU A 55 3.79 -6.06 7.83
C GLU A 55 2.63 -7.02 7.51
N GLN A 56 1.84 -6.68 6.48
CA GLN A 56 0.77 -7.53 5.98
C GLN A 56 0.78 -7.53 4.46
N GLU A 57 0.99 -8.71 3.88
CA GLU A 57 0.98 -8.90 2.42
C GLU A 57 -0.37 -8.50 1.81
N PRO A 58 -0.36 -8.02 0.55
CA PRO A 58 -1.57 -7.67 -0.16
C PRO A 58 -2.50 -8.87 -0.25
N LYS A 59 -3.67 -8.75 0.39
CA LYS A 59 -4.69 -9.80 0.41
C LYS A 59 -6.05 -9.26 0.02
N MET A 60 -6.85 -10.12 -0.59
CA MET A 60 -8.26 -9.82 -0.87
C MET A 60 -9.08 -9.93 0.42
N GLU A 61 -9.65 -8.82 0.87
CA GLU A 61 -10.64 -8.78 1.95
C GLU A 61 -12.00 -8.34 1.37
N GLY A 62 -12.82 -9.32 0.98
CA GLY A 62 -14.12 -9.07 0.36
C GLY A 62 -13.98 -8.45 -1.03
N ARG A 63 -14.34 -7.16 -1.16
CA ARG A 63 -14.29 -6.41 -2.44
C ARG A 63 -13.13 -5.41 -2.49
N GLN A 64 -12.09 -5.63 -1.70
CA GLN A 64 -10.91 -4.78 -1.67
C GLN A 64 -9.64 -5.59 -1.49
N ILE A 65 -8.52 -5.09 -2.00
CA ILE A 65 -7.18 -5.55 -1.63
C ILE A 65 -6.68 -4.65 -0.52
N VAL A 66 -6.12 -5.24 0.52
CA VAL A 66 -5.55 -4.54 1.67
C VAL A 66 -4.11 -4.99 1.85
N MET A 67 -3.21 -4.02 2.04
CA MET A 67 -1.80 -4.22 2.39
C MET A 67 -1.42 -3.25 3.51
N VAL A 68 -0.54 -3.68 4.42
CA VAL A 68 -0.01 -2.83 5.49
C VAL A 68 1.50 -2.80 5.43
N LEU A 69 2.05 -1.59 5.43
CA LEU A 69 3.48 -1.30 5.51
C LEU A 69 3.80 -0.70 6.87
N ALA A 70 4.86 -1.20 7.50
CA ALA A 70 5.45 -0.62 8.69
C ALA A 70 6.72 0.16 8.31
N PRO A 71 7.05 1.26 9.00
CA PRO A 71 8.25 2.04 8.72
C PRO A 71 9.53 1.27 9.06
N VAL A 72 10.58 1.41 8.23
CA VAL A 72 11.89 0.77 8.49
C VAL A 72 12.58 1.42 9.69
N LYS A 73 12.54 2.75 9.78
CA LYS A 73 12.98 3.48 10.97
C LYS A 73 11.83 3.58 11.95
N LYS A 74 11.74 2.65 12.90
CA LYS A 74 11.03 2.95 14.14
C LYS A 74 11.75 4.13 14.80
N ARG A 75 11.07 5.28 14.96
CA ARG A 75 11.53 6.28 15.92
C ARG A 75 11.71 5.53 17.25
N PRO A 76 12.92 5.44 17.82
CA PRO A 76 13.03 4.97 19.20
C PRO A 76 12.23 5.97 20.04
N GLN A 77 11.21 5.46 20.74
CA GLN A 77 10.52 6.21 21.78
C GLN A 77 11.47 6.47 22.94
#